data_AF-A0A7S7AIB9-F1
#
_entry.id   AF-A0A7S7AIB9-F1
#
_cell.length_a   1.000
_cell.length_b   1.000
_cell.length_c   1.000
_cell.angle_alpha   90.00
_cell.angle_beta   90.00
_cell.angle_gamma   90.00
#
_symmetry.space_group_name_H-M   'P 1'
#
loop_
_entity.id
_entity.type
_entity.pdbx_description
1 polymer ?
#
loop_
_entity_poly.entity_id
_entity_poly.type
_entity_poly.pdbx_seq_one_letter_code
_entity_poly.pdbx_strand_id
1 'polypeptide(L)'
;MEKYLRLLNPKTTNFDAIGGGSHGSITAQDVCVAMSYAKLTPLQDNLVRMKCLGANSIENIEEFATVLLGKYDTRLMNAGLANRYHLVVIRVALIEFCKVPANYKPTERNREVLSGFSDSTVRKHLAKHIDAILEDFQDEYELSEEKIFFQLNKTN
;
A
#
# COMPACT_ATOMS: atom_id res chain seq x y z
N MET A 1 9.86 -6.85 37.82
CA MET A 1 9.00 -5.64 37.78
C MET A 1 9.75 -4.33 38.05
N GLU A 2 10.90 -4.33 38.73
CA GLU A 2 11.69 -3.10 38.97
C GLU A 2 12.15 -2.37 37.69
N LYS A 3 12.38 -3.10 36.58
CA LYS A 3 12.87 -2.51 35.33
C LYS A 3 11.88 -1.53 34.68
N TYR A 4 10.57 -1.75 34.85
CA TYR A 4 9.54 -0.85 34.32
C TYR A 4 9.24 0.32 35.26
N LEU A 5 9.39 0.14 36.58
CA LEU A 5 9.23 1.21 37.57
C LEU A 5 10.31 2.29 37.48
N ARG A 6 11.52 1.95 36.99
CA ARG A 6 12.59 2.95 36.74
C ARG A 6 12.29 3.91 35.58
N LEU A 7 11.41 3.53 34.65
CA LEU A 7 10.98 4.39 33.54
C LEU A 7 9.93 5.42 33.96
N LEU A 8 9.29 5.23 35.13
CA LEU A 8 8.26 6.13 35.67
C LEU A 8 8.84 7.15 36.66
N ASN A 9 10.16 7.15 36.87
CA ASN A 9 10.82 8.03 37.83
C ASN A 9 11.51 9.19 37.07
N PRO A 10 11.04 10.45 37.19
CA PRO A 10 11.46 11.57 36.35
C PRO A 10 12.92 12.01 36.53
N LYS A 11 13.64 11.43 37.51
CA LYS A 11 15.07 11.72 37.75
C LYS A 11 16.05 10.74 37.12
N THR A 12 15.58 9.67 36.45
CA THR A 12 16.47 8.66 35.85
C THR A 12 16.12 8.27 34.42
N THR A 13 15.12 8.89 33.81
CA THR A 13 14.93 8.82 32.36
C THR A 13 16.01 9.67 31.71
N ASN A 14 17.07 9.01 31.24
CA ASN A 14 17.93 9.56 30.20
C ASN A 14 17.01 9.92 29.03
N PHE A 15 16.64 11.19 28.89
CA PHE A 15 15.98 11.70 27.70
C PHE A 15 16.85 11.46 26.45
N ASP A 16 18.17 11.29 26.64
CA ASP A 16 19.10 10.84 25.60
C ASP A 16 18.87 9.40 25.10
N ALA A 17 18.23 8.53 25.89
CA ALA A 17 17.94 7.15 25.50
C ALA A 17 16.61 6.98 24.75
N ILE A 18 15.72 7.99 24.82
CA ILE A 18 14.50 8.06 24.01
C ILE A 18 14.82 8.90 22.78
N GLY A 19 15.81 8.52 21.98
CA GLY A 19 16.10 9.09 20.66
C GLY A 19 15.86 10.60 20.49
N GLY A 20 16.13 11.40 21.54
CA GLY A 20 15.63 12.77 21.68
C GLY A 20 16.53 13.78 20.98
N GLY A 21 17.14 13.36 19.87
CA GLY A 21 18.12 14.12 19.12
C GLY A 21 17.51 14.84 17.93
N SER A 22 16.32 15.44 18.09
CA SER A 22 15.80 16.44 17.17
C SER A 22 14.53 17.06 17.74
N HIS A 23 14.68 18.23 18.36
CA HIS A 23 13.53 19.10 18.60
C HIS A 23 13.03 19.62 17.23
N GLY A 24 12.07 18.89 16.63
CA GLY A 24 11.31 19.34 15.47
C GLY A 24 11.29 18.42 14.24
N SER A 25 12.01 17.30 14.19
CA SER A 25 11.92 16.37 13.04
C SER A 25 11.01 15.19 13.31
N ILE A 26 10.11 14.92 12.36
CA ILE A 26 9.29 13.70 12.33
C ILE A 26 10.20 12.48 12.27
N THR A 27 10.10 11.59 13.25
CA THR A 27 10.83 10.32 13.29
C THR A 27 9.99 9.17 12.73
N ALA A 28 10.64 8.04 12.40
CA ALA A 28 9.93 6.82 12.03
C ALA A 28 9.00 6.32 13.15
N GLN A 29 9.35 6.56 14.43
CA GLN A 29 8.50 6.18 15.56
C GLN A 29 7.21 7.00 15.57
N ASP A 30 7.28 8.30 15.32
CA ASP A 30 6.10 9.18 15.23
C ASP A 30 5.14 8.73 14.12
N VAL A 31 5.69 8.33 12.97
CA VAL A 31 4.90 7.79 11.85
C VAL A 31 4.24 6.46 12.21
N CYS A 32 4.96 5.53 12.85
CA CYS A 32 4.37 4.26 13.29
C CYS A 32 3.24 4.47 14.32
N VAL A 33 3.42 5.42 15.25
CA VAL A 33 2.38 5.79 16.23
C VAL A 33 1.18 6.40 15.51
N ALA A 34 1.39 7.34 14.59
CA ALA A 34 0.32 7.95 13.80
C ALA A 34 -0.47 6.91 12.98
N MET A 35 0.21 5.97 12.31
CA MET A 35 -0.42 4.84 11.61
C MET A 35 -1.30 4.01 12.53
N SER A 36 -0.86 3.73 13.76
CA SER A 36 -1.64 2.96 14.73
C SER A 36 -2.96 3.63 15.14
N TYR A 37 -3.00 4.97 15.12
CA TYR A 37 -4.20 5.76 15.43
C TYR A 37 -5.01 6.20 14.19
N ALA A 38 -4.48 6.03 12.98
CA ALA A 38 -5.10 6.48 11.73
C ALA A 38 -6.38 5.70 11.35
N LYS A 39 -6.66 4.57 12.01
CA LYS A 39 -7.83 3.70 11.74
C LYS A 39 -7.95 3.35 10.25
N LEU A 40 -6.85 2.88 9.68
CA LEU A 40 -6.80 2.43 8.29
C LEU A 40 -7.68 1.20 8.10
N THR A 41 -8.32 1.11 6.93
CA THR A 41 -9.00 -0.13 6.54
C THR A 41 -7.97 -1.23 6.25
N PRO A 42 -8.35 -2.51 6.24
CA PRO A 42 -7.41 -3.58 5.86
C PRO A 42 -6.80 -3.39 4.47
N LEU A 43 -7.53 -2.80 3.53
CA LEU A 43 -7.01 -2.46 2.20
C LEU A 43 -5.92 -1.39 2.30
N GLN A 44 -6.22 -0.29 2.99
CA GLN A 44 -5.30 0.83 3.18
C GLN A 44 -4.00 0.41 3.88
N ASP A 45 -4.11 -0.36 4.97
CA ASP A 45 -2.95 -0.87 5.71
C ASP A 45 -2.05 -1.75 4.81
N ASN A 46 -2.65 -2.66 4.02
CA ASN A 46 -1.89 -3.49 3.09
C ASN A 46 -1.26 -2.66 1.95
N LEU A 47 -1.97 -1.70 1.35
CA LEU A 47 -1.41 -0.85 0.30
C LEU A 47 -0.20 -0.05 0.82
N VAL A 48 -0.27 0.52 2.02
CA VAL A 48 0.86 1.21 2.66
C VAL A 48 2.03 0.26 2.91
N ARG A 49 1.77 -0.95 3.43
CA ARG A 49 2.83 -1.95 3.66
C ARG A 49 3.53 -2.36 2.36
N MET A 50 2.76 -2.61 1.31
CA MET A 50 3.27 -3.01 0.00
C MET A 50 4.10 -1.89 -0.63
N LYS A 51 3.60 -0.64 -0.59
CA LYS A 51 4.23 0.50 -1.28
C LYS A 51 5.40 1.12 -0.52
N CYS A 52 5.31 1.21 0.81
CA CYS A 52 6.24 2.01 1.62
C CYS A 52 7.14 1.16 2.53
N LEU A 53 6.68 -0.02 2.97
CA LEU A 53 7.37 -0.84 3.98
C LEU A 53 8.05 -2.08 3.41
N GLY A 54 8.21 -2.15 2.09
CA GLY A 54 8.94 -3.24 1.43
C GLY A 54 8.23 -4.59 1.45
N ALA A 55 6.93 -4.65 1.75
CA ALA A 55 6.16 -5.89 1.72
C ALA A 55 5.81 -6.37 0.29
N ASN A 56 6.37 -5.77 -0.76
CA ASN A 56 6.09 -6.02 -2.18
C ASN A 56 6.89 -7.19 -2.79
N SER A 57 7.12 -8.28 -2.04
CA SER A 57 7.60 -9.53 -2.65
C SER A 57 6.58 -10.04 -3.68
N ILE A 58 7.04 -10.84 -4.66
CA ILE A 58 6.12 -11.36 -5.69
C ILE A 58 5.07 -12.27 -5.04
N GLU A 59 5.47 -13.04 -4.04
CA GLU A 59 4.62 -13.94 -3.27
C GLU A 59 3.50 -13.15 -2.58
N ASN A 60 3.84 -12.05 -1.89
CA ASN A 60 2.85 -11.21 -1.23
C ASN A 60 1.91 -10.53 -2.23
N ILE A 61 2.41 -10.14 -3.41
CA ILE A 61 1.58 -9.58 -4.47
C ILE A 61 0.55 -10.62 -4.96
N GLU A 62 0.97 -11.86 -5.19
CA GLU A 62 0.09 -12.94 -5.66
C GLU A 62 -0.97 -13.32 -4.60
N GLU A 63 -0.55 -13.44 -3.33
CA GLU A 63 -1.47 -13.69 -2.21
C GLU A 63 -2.48 -12.55 -2.07
N PHE A 64 -2.01 -11.30 -2.10
CA PHE A 64 -2.91 -10.16 -1.96
C PHE A 64 -3.83 -10.00 -3.16
N ALA A 65 -3.36 -10.26 -4.38
CA ALA A 65 -4.22 -10.26 -5.58
C ALA A 65 -5.37 -11.28 -5.45
N THR A 66 -5.09 -12.44 -4.87
CA THR A 66 -6.10 -13.49 -4.62
C THR A 66 -7.14 -13.04 -3.60
N VAL A 67 -6.72 -12.37 -2.53
CA VAL A 67 -7.65 -11.79 -1.54
C VAL A 67 -8.52 -10.70 -2.17
N LEU A 68 -7.90 -9.82 -2.98
CA LEU A 68 -8.58 -8.72 -3.66
C LEU A 68 -9.54 -9.19 -4.76
N LEU A 69 -9.40 -10.41 -5.26
CA LEU A 69 -10.38 -11.00 -6.16
C LEU A 69 -11.77 -10.94 -5.53
N GLY A 70 -11.92 -11.29 -4.25
CA GLY A 70 -13.21 -11.20 -3.55
C GLY A 70 -13.80 -9.78 -3.50
N LYS A 71 -12.97 -8.72 -3.57
CA LYS A 71 -13.42 -7.33 -3.60
C LYS A 71 -13.81 -6.87 -5.01
N TYR A 72 -13.02 -7.24 -6.03
CA TYR A 72 -13.19 -6.71 -7.39
C TYR A 72 -13.93 -7.63 -8.36
N ASP A 73 -14.14 -8.91 -8.05
CA ASP A 73 -14.71 -9.91 -8.97
C ASP A 73 -16.07 -9.46 -9.53
N THR A 74 -17.00 -9.06 -8.66
CA THR A 74 -18.31 -8.56 -9.07
C THR A 74 -18.22 -7.29 -9.93
N ARG A 75 -17.31 -6.37 -9.62
CA ARG A 75 -17.10 -5.13 -10.40
C ARG A 75 -16.57 -5.46 -11.80
N LEU A 76 -15.63 -6.39 -11.91
CA LEU A 76 -15.03 -6.82 -13.18
C LEU A 76 -16.04 -7.60 -14.03
N MET A 77 -16.83 -8.47 -13.41
CA MET A 77 -17.91 -9.21 -14.06
C MET A 77 -18.97 -8.25 -14.61
N ASN A 78 -19.41 -7.27 -13.82
CA ASN A 78 -20.38 -6.25 -14.24
C ASN A 78 -19.84 -5.36 -15.37
N ALA A 79 -18.52 -5.19 -15.44
CA ALA A 79 -17.85 -4.48 -16.52
C ALA A 79 -17.66 -5.34 -17.79
N GLY A 80 -18.18 -6.58 -17.81
CA GLY A 80 -18.13 -7.49 -18.95
C GLY A 80 -16.79 -8.17 -19.17
N LEU A 81 -15.88 -8.12 -18.18
CA LEU A 81 -14.59 -8.81 -18.28
C LEU A 81 -14.79 -10.33 -18.09
N ALA A 82 -14.10 -11.13 -18.90
CA ALA A 82 -14.11 -12.57 -18.72
C ALA A 82 -13.35 -12.96 -17.44
N ASN A 83 -13.93 -13.86 -16.64
CA ASN A 83 -13.39 -14.29 -15.33
C ASN A 83 -11.90 -14.68 -15.39
N ARG A 84 -11.46 -15.36 -16.46
CA ARG A 84 -10.05 -15.74 -16.68
C ARG A 84 -9.04 -14.58 -16.63
N TYR A 85 -9.48 -13.34 -16.77
CA TYR A 85 -8.65 -12.15 -16.73
C TYR A 85 -8.64 -11.45 -15.38
N HIS A 86 -9.57 -11.76 -14.47
CA HIS A 86 -9.78 -10.98 -13.26
C HIS A 86 -8.55 -10.93 -12.36
N LEU A 87 -7.99 -12.10 -12.04
CA LEU A 87 -6.79 -12.19 -11.20
C LEU A 87 -5.61 -11.45 -11.83
N VAL A 88 -5.40 -11.61 -13.14
CA VAL A 88 -4.29 -10.96 -13.86
C VAL A 88 -4.42 -9.44 -13.85
N VAL A 89 -5.63 -8.90 -14.02
CA VAL A 89 -5.85 -7.45 -13.97
C VAL A 89 -5.46 -6.89 -12.60
N ILE A 90 -5.91 -7.55 -11.52
CA ILE A 90 -5.61 -7.14 -10.14
C ILE A 90 -4.10 -7.25 -9.87
N ARG A 91 -3.48 -8.36 -10.27
CA ARG A 91 -2.05 -8.59 -10.07
C ARG A 91 -1.21 -7.54 -10.79
N VAL A 92 -1.49 -7.27 -12.06
CA VAL A 92 -0.73 -6.28 -12.84
C VAL A 92 -0.89 -4.89 -12.22
N ALA A 93 -2.10 -4.53 -11.79
CA ALA A 93 -2.33 -3.27 -11.08
C ALA A 93 -1.51 -3.19 -9.77
N LEU A 94 -1.43 -4.27 -8.98
CA LEU A 94 -0.59 -4.30 -7.77
C LEU A 94 0.91 -4.14 -8.09
N ILE A 95 1.41 -4.82 -9.14
CA ILE A 95 2.81 -4.68 -9.57
C ILE A 95 3.09 -3.23 -9.97
N GLU A 96 2.22 -2.63 -10.79
CA GLU A 96 2.33 -1.23 -11.22
C GLU A 96 2.20 -0.25 -10.06
N PHE A 97 1.46 -0.60 -9.00
CA PHE A 97 1.29 0.24 -7.83
C PHE A 97 2.51 0.23 -6.89
N CYS A 98 3.14 -0.93 -6.66
CA CYS A 98 4.13 -1.10 -5.59
C CYS A 98 5.53 -1.58 -6.01
N LYS A 99 5.74 -2.07 -7.24
CA LYS A 99 7.01 -2.73 -7.64
C LYS A 99 7.70 -2.15 -8.87
N VAL A 100 7.14 -1.09 -9.47
CA VAL A 100 7.75 -0.44 -10.64
C VAL A 100 8.68 0.71 -10.25
N PRO A 101 9.72 1.00 -11.05
CA PRO A 101 10.56 2.17 -10.84
C PRO A 101 9.78 3.46 -11.15
N ALA A 102 10.22 4.59 -10.60
CA ALA A 102 9.55 5.89 -10.76
C ALA A 102 9.43 6.37 -12.22
N ASN A 103 10.28 5.86 -13.13
CA ASN A 103 10.25 6.18 -14.56
C ASN A 103 9.46 5.16 -15.40
N TYR A 104 8.79 4.19 -14.77
CA TYR A 104 7.96 3.22 -15.46
C TYR A 104 6.81 3.90 -16.21
N LYS A 105 6.53 3.39 -17.41
CA LYS A 105 5.38 3.81 -18.22
C LYS A 105 4.48 2.60 -18.44
N PRO A 106 3.17 2.68 -18.13
CA PRO A 106 2.23 1.59 -18.32
C PRO A 106 1.86 1.43 -19.80
N THR A 107 2.81 0.93 -20.59
CA THR A 107 2.58 0.60 -22.01
C THR A 107 1.98 -0.79 -22.12
N GLU A 108 1.24 -1.05 -23.20
CA GLU A 108 0.65 -2.37 -23.46
C GLU A 108 1.73 -3.46 -23.58
N ARG A 109 2.91 -3.11 -24.10
CA ARG A 109 4.08 -4.00 -24.15
C ARG A 109 4.61 -4.36 -22.76
N ASN A 110 4.68 -3.39 -21.85
CA ASN A 110 5.11 -3.67 -20.46
C ASN A 110 4.06 -4.54 -19.75
N ARG A 111 2.77 -4.22 -19.94
CA ARG A 111 1.66 -5.00 -19.40
C ARG A 111 1.55 -6.39 -20.02
N GLU A 112 1.96 -6.60 -21.27
CA GLU A 112 2.10 -7.92 -21.88
C GLU A 112 3.11 -8.78 -21.11
N VAL A 113 4.28 -8.22 -20.80
CA VAL A 113 5.30 -8.89 -19.99
C VAL A 113 4.78 -9.25 -18.59
N LEU A 114 4.05 -8.34 -17.94
CA LEU A 114 3.53 -8.56 -16.58
C LEU A 114 2.32 -9.51 -16.53
N SER A 115 1.46 -9.46 -17.55
CA SER A 115 0.22 -10.23 -17.60
C SER A 115 0.43 -11.66 -18.14
N GLY A 116 1.45 -11.87 -18.98
CA GLY A 116 1.62 -13.11 -19.74
C GLY A 116 0.66 -13.24 -20.92
N PHE A 117 -0.14 -12.22 -21.20
CA PHE A 117 -1.04 -12.16 -22.36
C PHE A 117 -0.45 -11.24 -23.43
N SER A 118 -0.77 -11.54 -24.70
CA SER A 118 -0.30 -10.73 -25.82
C SER A 118 -0.71 -9.26 -25.70
N ASP A 119 0.09 -8.36 -26.26
CA ASP A 119 -0.21 -6.93 -26.36
C ASP A 119 -1.62 -6.64 -26.92
N SER A 120 -2.07 -7.41 -27.92
CA SER A 120 -3.44 -7.32 -28.45
C SER A 120 -4.50 -7.61 -27.37
N THR A 121 -4.27 -8.61 -26.53
CA THR A 121 -5.20 -8.98 -25.45
C THR A 121 -5.21 -7.90 -24.38
N VAL A 122 -4.03 -7.40 -24.02
CA VAL A 122 -3.89 -6.29 -23.08
C VAL A 122 -4.68 -5.08 -23.56
N ARG A 123 -4.43 -4.63 -24.80
CA ARG A 123 -5.10 -3.46 -25.39
C ARG A 123 -6.62 -3.61 -25.46
N LYS A 124 -7.11 -4.78 -25.88
CA LYS A 124 -8.55 -5.01 -26.11
C LYS A 124 -9.34 -5.31 -24.83
N HIS A 125 -8.71 -5.92 -23.83
CA HIS A 125 -9.42 -6.50 -22.69
C HIS A 125 -8.90 -6.08 -21.32
N LEU A 126 -7.61 -5.80 -21.15
CA LEU A 126 -7.02 -5.66 -19.81
C LEU A 126 -6.75 -4.21 -19.43
N ALA A 127 -6.24 -3.41 -20.36
CA ALA A 127 -5.68 -2.07 -20.08
C ALA A 127 -6.64 -1.19 -19.27
N LYS A 128 -7.86 -0.99 -19.76
CA LYS A 128 -8.89 -0.19 -19.09
C LYS A 128 -9.20 -0.68 -17.66
N HIS A 129 -9.22 -1.99 -17.44
CA HIS A 129 -9.54 -2.55 -16.13
C HIS A 129 -8.33 -2.48 -15.18
N ILE A 130 -7.10 -2.61 -15.69
CA ILE A 130 -5.89 -2.39 -14.92
C ILE A 130 -5.85 -0.93 -14.45
N ASP A 131 -6.10 0.02 -15.35
CA ASP A 131 -6.15 1.45 -15.02
C ASP A 131 -7.20 1.73 -13.95
N ALA A 132 -8.41 1.18 -14.09
CA ALA A 132 -9.50 1.42 -13.13
C ALA A 132 -9.26 0.83 -11.73
N ILE A 133 -8.49 -0.26 -11.61
CA ILE A 133 -8.08 -0.81 -10.31
C ILE A 133 -6.89 -0.02 -9.75
N LEU A 134 -5.95 0.39 -10.61
CA LEU A 134 -4.81 1.19 -10.20
C LEU A 134 -5.25 2.55 -9.63
N GLU A 135 -6.24 3.18 -10.25
CA GLU A 135 -6.90 4.39 -9.76
C GLU A 135 -7.53 4.16 -8.37
N ASP A 136 -8.28 3.07 -8.18
CA ASP A 136 -8.85 2.71 -6.88
C ASP A 136 -7.78 2.49 -5.79
N PHE A 137 -6.64 1.89 -6.15
CA PHE A 137 -5.49 1.76 -5.24
C PHE A 137 -4.85 3.09 -4.90
N GLN A 138 -4.75 4.01 -5.86
CA GLN A 138 -4.24 5.36 -5.63
C GLN A 138 -5.16 6.14 -4.71
N ASP A 139 -6.47 6.15 -4.97
CA ASP A 139 -7.46 6.84 -4.13
C ASP A 139 -7.44 6.32 -2.67
N GLU A 140 -7.43 4.99 -2.48
CA GLU A 140 -7.38 4.39 -1.15
C GLU A 140 -6.05 4.69 -0.44
N TYR A 141 -4.95 4.74 -1.20
CA TYR A 141 -3.64 5.07 -0.67
C TYR A 141 -3.54 6.55 -0.27
N GLU A 142 -4.00 7.47 -1.11
CA GLU A 142 -4.04 8.91 -0.80
C GLU A 142 -4.92 9.18 0.44
N LEU A 143 -6.08 8.53 0.53
CA LEU A 143 -6.92 8.61 1.73
C LEU A 143 -6.22 8.05 2.97
N SER A 144 -5.37 7.03 2.81
CA SER A 144 -4.55 6.50 3.91
C SER A 144 -3.47 7.50 4.35
N GLU A 145 -2.83 8.19 3.41
CA GLU A 145 -1.85 9.24 3.69
C GLU A 145 -2.51 10.40 4.44
N GLU A 146 -3.67 10.88 3.97
CA GLU A 146 -4.42 11.93 4.64
C GLU A 146 -4.73 11.59 6.11
N LYS A 147 -5.17 10.35 6.38
CA LYS A 147 -5.45 9.88 7.74
C LYS A 147 -4.18 9.83 8.60
N ILE A 148 -3.06 9.37 8.05
CA ILE A 148 -1.78 9.31 8.77
C ILE A 148 -1.28 10.74 9.06
N PHE A 149 -1.27 11.63 8.07
CA PHE A 149 -0.85 13.02 8.22
C PHE A 149 -1.74 13.78 9.20
N PHE A 150 -3.05 13.52 9.19
CA PHE A 150 -3.94 14.09 10.19
C PHE A 150 -3.52 13.73 11.61
N GLN A 151 -3.17 12.47 11.89
CA GLN A 151 -2.70 12.07 13.23
C GLN A 151 -1.32 12.64 13.57
N LEU A 152 -0.41 12.74 12.60
CA LEU A 152 0.89 13.39 12.80
C LEU A 152 0.72 14.85 13.19
N ASN A 153 -0.15 15.58 12.50
CA ASN A 153 -0.37 17.01 12.71
C ASN A 153 -1.25 17.32 13.92
N LYS A 154 -2.08 16.36 14.38
CA LYS A 154 -2.90 16.50 15.59
C LYS A 154 -2.06 16.55 16.87
N THR A 155 -0.83 16.04 16.83
CA THR A 155 0.06 15.93 17.99
C THR A 155 0.98 17.15 18.16
N ASN A 156 0.80 18.19 17.32
CA ASN A 156 1.46 19.50 17.43
C ASN A 156 0.48 20.58 17.89
#